data_AF-X0YDT4-F1
#
_entry.id   AF-X0YDT4-F1
#
_cell.length_a   1.000
_cell.length_b   1.000
_cell.length_c   1.000
_cell.angle_alpha   90.00
_cell.angle_beta   90.00
_cell.angle_gamma   90.00
#
_symmetry.space_group_name_H-M   'P 1'
#
loop_
_entity.id
_entity.type
_entity.pdbx_description
1 polymer ?
#
loop_
_entity_poly.entity_id
_entity_poly.type
_entity_poly.pdbx_seq_one_letter_code
_entity_poly.pdbx_strand_id
1 'polypeptide(L)'
;AVNYRVTSLKIWGLKISKISDIPEIEKLTTLKHLSLVNNQIEKIDSLDNMRELTSLHFGDYWERLGNNLIKIEGLDTLENLEYLMFWHNKIKKIENLENLTNLKVLGLGFNQIVNTLELDDLTNLEELNLEYNMITEVKNRNNEDIYERVF
;
A
#
# COMPACT_ATOMS: atom_id res chain seq x y z
N ALA A 1 29.51 -9.11 -2.04
CA ALA A 1 28.08 -9.10 -1.67
C ALA A 1 27.33 -9.90 -2.71
N VAL A 2 26.57 -10.92 -2.29
CA VAL A 2 25.69 -11.66 -3.22
C VAL A 2 24.57 -10.70 -3.59
N ASN A 3 24.55 -10.24 -4.84
CA ASN A 3 23.52 -9.33 -5.33
C ASN A 3 22.36 -10.18 -5.84
N TYR A 4 21.31 -10.30 -5.05
CA TYR A 4 20.13 -11.09 -5.40
C TYR A 4 19.36 -10.33 -6.49
N ARG A 5 19.43 -10.80 -7.75
CA ARG A 5 18.68 -10.23 -8.89
C ARG A 5 17.19 -10.58 -8.86
N VAL A 6 16.60 -10.64 -7.67
CA VAL A 6 15.18 -10.94 -7.50
C VAL A 6 14.41 -9.66 -7.75
N THR A 7 13.50 -9.71 -8.73
CA THR A 7 12.66 -8.57 -9.11
C THR A 7 11.22 -8.71 -8.63
N SER A 8 10.82 -9.91 -8.19
CA SER A 8 9.50 -10.18 -7.66
C SER A 8 9.57 -11.16 -6.50
N LEU A 9 8.89 -10.85 -5.40
CA LEU A 9 8.75 -11.71 -4.23
C LEU A 9 7.28 -11.75 -3.80
N LYS A 10 6.75 -12.96 -3.63
CA LYS A 10 5.41 -13.19 -3.06
C LYS A 10 5.52 -14.11 -1.85
N ILE A 11 5.05 -13.64 -0.70
CA ILE A 11 4.91 -14.41 0.52
C ILE A 11 3.44 -14.37 0.92
N TRP A 12 2.82 -15.53 0.98
CA TRP A 12 1.38 -15.65 1.19
C TRP A 12 1.07 -16.69 2.26
N GLY A 13 0.23 -16.35 3.24
CA GLY A 13 -0.31 -17.32 4.19
C GLY A 13 0.69 -17.84 5.22
N LEU A 14 1.87 -17.25 5.36
CA LEU A 14 2.92 -17.72 6.27
C LEU A 14 2.77 -17.21 7.70
N LYS A 15 1.77 -16.36 7.95
CA LYS A 15 1.48 -15.78 9.27
C LYS A 15 2.65 -14.96 9.85
N ILE A 16 3.50 -14.40 8.98
CA ILE A 16 4.55 -13.48 9.42
C ILE A 16 3.92 -12.21 10.01
N SER A 17 4.48 -11.69 11.10
CA SER A 17 3.98 -10.48 11.77
C SER A 17 4.86 -9.26 11.52
N LYS A 18 6.11 -9.47 11.05
CA LYS A 18 7.06 -8.41 10.71
C LYS A 18 7.76 -8.73 9.39
N ILE A 19 8.06 -7.70 8.62
CA ILE A 19 8.80 -7.82 7.37
C ILE A 19 10.27 -8.10 7.68
N SER A 20 10.80 -7.49 8.74
CA SER A 20 12.15 -7.73 9.26
C SER A 20 12.47 -9.20 9.57
N ASP A 21 11.46 -10.04 9.77
CA ASP A 21 11.65 -11.48 10.05
C ASP A 21 11.92 -12.29 8.77
N ILE A 22 11.71 -11.71 7.59
CA ILE A 22 12.03 -12.33 6.31
C ILE A 22 13.56 -12.30 6.12
N PRO A 23 14.24 -13.45 6.04
CA PRO A 23 15.69 -13.48 5.93
C PRO A 23 16.20 -12.69 4.72
N GLU A 24 17.13 -11.79 4.96
CA GLU A 24 17.82 -10.99 3.93
C GLU A 24 16.92 -10.08 3.07
N ILE A 25 15.69 -9.78 3.52
CA ILE A 25 14.73 -8.93 2.80
C ILE A 25 15.32 -7.56 2.40
N GLU A 26 16.12 -6.97 3.29
CA GLU A 26 16.81 -5.68 3.09
C GLU A 26 17.84 -5.71 1.94
N LYS A 27 18.32 -6.89 1.54
CA LYS A 27 19.28 -7.06 0.44
C LYS A 27 18.61 -7.14 -0.93
N LEU A 28 17.28 -7.26 -0.99
CA LEU A 28 16.52 -7.41 -2.23
C LEU A 28 16.25 -6.06 -2.90
N THR A 29 17.31 -5.27 -3.13
CA THR A 29 17.21 -3.88 -3.59
C THR A 29 16.72 -3.72 -5.03
N THR A 30 16.71 -4.79 -5.82
CA THR A 30 16.21 -4.82 -7.21
C THR A 30 14.74 -5.24 -7.31
N LEU A 31 14.05 -5.40 -6.19
CA LEU A 31 12.63 -5.77 -6.19
C LEU A 31 11.80 -4.67 -6.85
N LYS A 32 10.95 -5.10 -7.79
CA LYS A 32 9.93 -4.29 -8.43
C LYS A 32 8.53 -4.63 -7.92
N HIS A 33 8.33 -5.88 -7.54
CA HIS A 33 7.04 -6.38 -7.05
C HIS A 33 7.22 -7.09 -5.71
N LEU A 34 6.50 -6.64 -4.69
CA LEU A 34 6.45 -7.26 -3.38
C LEU A 34 5.00 -7.52 -2.97
N SER A 35 4.68 -8.79 -2.72
CA SER A 35 3.37 -9.20 -2.21
C SER A 35 3.54 -9.94 -0.89
N LEU A 36 2.90 -9.43 0.15
CA LEU A 36 2.86 -9.97 1.52
C LEU A 36 1.42 -10.25 1.96
N VAL A 37 0.52 -10.52 1.01
CA VAL A 37 -0.91 -10.78 1.24
C VAL A 37 -1.12 -11.98 2.18
N ASN A 38 -2.19 -11.96 2.97
CA ASN A 38 -2.57 -13.04 3.88
C ASN A 38 -1.50 -13.37 4.93
N ASN A 39 -0.99 -12.33 5.61
CA ASN A 39 -0.08 -12.49 6.75
C ASN A 39 -0.66 -11.77 7.97
N GLN A 40 0.16 -11.49 8.98
CA GLN A 40 -0.25 -10.85 10.24
C GLN A 40 0.49 -9.54 10.47
N ILE A 41 0.95 -8.89 9.41
CA ILE A 41 1.80 -7.70 9.50
C ILE A 41 0.99 -6.52 10.03
N GLU A 42 1.49 -5.88 11.08
CA GLU A 42 0.84 -4.72 11.71
C GLU A 42 1.48 -3.38 11.30
N LYS A 43 2.74 -3.44 10.87
CA LYS A 43 3.56 -2.30 10.50
C LYS A 43 4.45 -2.62 9.30
N ILE A 44 4.60 -1.65 8.42
CA ILE A 44 5.57 -1.68 7.32
C ILE A 44 6.92 -1.23 7.87
N ASP A 45 7.90 -2.11 7.78
CA ASP A 45 9.30 -1.87 8.15
C ASP A 45 10.23 -2.50 7.10
N SER A 46 11.52 -2.17 7.16
CA SER A 46 12.56 -2.86 6.39
C SER A 46 12.45 -2.74 4.85
N LEU A 47 11.66 -1.78 4.34
CA LEU A 47 11.50 -1.53 2.90
C LEU A 47 12.38 -0.37 2.37
N ASP A 48 13.14 0.31 3.24
CA ASP A 48 13.84 1.58 2.94
C ASP A 48 14.78 1.51 1.72
N ASN A 49 15.35 0.32 1.46
CA ASN A 49 16.30 0.09 0.37
C ASN A 49 15.64 -0.34 -0.97
N MET A 50 14.33 -0.59 -1.00
CA MET A 50 13.61 -1.11 -2.18
C MET A 50 13.18 0.00 -3.13
N ARG A 51 14.12 0.87 -3.53
CA ARG A 51 13.83 2.06 -4.35
C ARG A 51 13.33 1.74 -5.76
N GLU A 52 13.52 0.52 -6.25
CA GLU A 52 13.01 0.07 -7.56
C GLU A 52 11.57 -0.48 -7.50
N LEU A 53 10.95 -0.48 -6.32
CA LEU A 53 9.63 -1.07 -6.14
C LEU A 53 8.56 -0.25 -6.87
N THR A 54 7.81 -0.92 -7.75
CA THR A 54 6.70 -0.33 -8.49
C THR A 54 5.34 -0.87 -8.03
N SER A 55 5.30 -1.99 -7.31
CA SER A 55 4.07 -2.63 -6.87
C SER A 55 4.24 -3.26 -5.49
N LEU A 56 3.36 -2.86 -4.56
CA LEU A 56 3.37 -3.30 -3.16
C LEU A 56 1.97 -3.74 -2.71
N HIS A 57 1.86 -5.00 -2.29
CA HIS A 57 0.59 -5.63 -1.96
C HIS A 57 0.60 -6.21 -0.55
N PHE A 58 -0.21 -5.67 0.35
CA PHE A 58 -0.52 -6.24 1.67
C PHE A 58 -1.96 -6.74 1.78
N GLY A 59 -2.73 -6.55 0.73
CA GLY A 59 -4.10 -7.02 0.60
C GLY A 59 -4.39 -7.48 -0.81
N ASP A 60 -5.36 -8.37 -0.92
CA ASP A 60 -5.94 -8.79 -2.18
C ASP A 60 -7.45 -8.61 -2.15
N TYR A 61 -7.98 -8.01 -3.22
CA TYR A 61 -9.41 -7.75 -3.36
C TYR A 61 -10.23 -9.03 -3.56
N TRP A 62 -9.75 -9.96 -4.39
CA TRP A 62 -10.49 -11.14 -4.84
C TRP A 62 -10.56 -12.23 -3.77
N GLU A 63 -9.43 -12.46 -3.09
CA GLU A 63 -9.32 -13.52 -2.09
C GLU A 63 -9.87 -13.10 -0.72
N ARG A 64 -10.16 -11.81 -0.51
CA ARG A 64 -10.55 -11.22 0.77
C ARG A 64 -9.52 -11.44 1.88
N LEU A 65 -8.25 -11.36 1.50
CA LEU A 65 -7.13 -11.62 2.38
C LEU A 65 -6.29 -10.37 2.50
N GLY A 66 -5.88 -10.06 3.73
CA GLY A 66 -5.05 -8.91 4.01
C GLY A 66 -4.11 -9.15 5.17
N ASN A 67 -3.77 -8.06 5.84
CA ASN A 67 -2.88 -8.02 6.98
C ASN A 67 -3.58 -7.30 8.14
N ASN A 68 -2.81 -6.85 9.13
CA ASN A 68 -3.30 -6.12 10.28
C ASN A 68 -2.82 -4.67 10.28
N LEU A 69 -2.46 -4.09 9.13
CA LEU A 69 -1.93 -2.72 9.06
C LEU A 69 -2.93 -1.73 9.65
N ILE A 70 -2.46 -0.87 10.56
CA ILE A 70 -3.30 0.15 11.23
C ILE A 70 -3.02 1.54 10.64
N LYS A 71 -1.84 1.71 10.03
CA LYS A 71 -1.37 2.96 9.44
C LYS A 71 -0.64 2.70 8.14
N ILE A 72 -0.65 3.71 7.28
CA ILE A 72 0.25 3.83 6.15
C ILE A 72 1.52 4.49 6.70
N GLU A 73 2.66 3.80 6.66
CA GLU A 73 3.96 4.31 7.11
C GLU A 73 5.10 3.56 6.40
N GLY A 74 6.33 4.06 6.47
CA GLY A 74 7.50 3.34 5.95
C GLY A 74 7.54 3.25 4.41
N LEU A 75 6.90 4.19 3.72
CA LEU A 75 6.86 4.26 2.25
C LEU A 75 7.69 5.42 1.69
N ASP A 76 8.36 6.20 2.54
CA ASP A 76 8.98 7.50 2.18
C ASP A 76 10.02 7.39 1.07
N THR A 77 10.70 6.24 0.94
CA THR A 77 11.74 6.01 -0.07
C THR A 77 11.24 5.35 -1.36
N LEU A 78 9.95 5.00 -1.43
CA LEU A 78 9.35 4.21 -2.52
C LEU A 78 8.78 5.10 -3.62
N GLU A 79 9.54 6.10 -4.06
CA GLU A 79 9.10 7.13 -5.02
C GLU A 79 8.64 6.57 -6.38
N ASN A 80 9.08 5.36 -6.75
CA ASN A 80 8.73 4.69 -8.00
C ASN A 80 7.45 3.83 -7.91
N LEU A 81 6.74 3.86 -6.78
CA LEU A 81 5.57 3.02 -6.58
C LEU A 81 4.42 3.47 -7.49
N GLU A 82 3.89 2.54 -8.29
CA GLU A 82 2.75 2.77 -9.18
C GLU A 82 1.47 2.10 -8.66
N TYR A 83 1.61 0.97 -7.96
CA TYR A 83 0.50 0.16 -7.44
C TYR A 83 0.64 -0.09 -5.94
N LEU A 84 -0.34 0.36 -5.15
CA LEU A 84 -0.39 0.17 -3.71
C LEU A 84 -1.71 -0.49 -3.30
N MET A 85 -1.62 -1.75 -2.84
CA MET A 85 -2.79 -2.58 -2.55
C MET A 85 -2.83 -2.95 -1.07
N PHE A 86 -3.63 -2.22 -0.30
CA PHE A 86 -3.83 -2.37 1.16
C PHE A 86 -5.24 -2.85 1.53
N TRP A 87 -5.91 -3.54 0.61
CA TRP A 87 -7.19 -4.20 0.85
C TRP A 87 -7.21 -5.04 2.13
N HIS A 88 -8.36 -5.10 2.81
CA HIS A 88 -8.56 -5.97 3.98
C HIS A 88 -7.54 -5.75 5.12
N ASN A 89 -7.32 -4.49 5.50
CA ASN A 89 -6.48 -4.11 6.65
C ASN A 89 -7.32 -3.37 7.72
N LYS A 90 -6.68 -2.66 8.65
CA LYS A 90 -7.33 -1.91 9.74
C LYS A 90 -6.92 -0.43 9.71
N ILE A 91 -6.61 0.09 8.52
CA ILE A 91 -6.14 1.46 8.32
C ILE A 91 -7.28 2.42 8.64
N LYS A 92 -6.99 3.47 9.40
CA LYS A 92 -7.99 4.44 9.87
C LYS A 92 -7.91 5.80 9.20
N LYS A 93 -6.76 6.08 8.57
CA LYS A 93 -6.47 7.37 7.96
C LYS A 93 -5.54 7.16 6.77
N ILE A 94 -5.77 7.95 5.73
CA ILE A 94 -4.88 8.07 4.59
C ILE A 94 -3.87 9.17 4.92
N GLU A 95 -2.60 8.81 4.99
CA GLU A 95 -1.47 9.69 5.37
C GLU A 95 -0.16 9.08 4.85
N ASN A 96 0.93 9.87 4.84
CA ASN A 96 2.27 9.42 4.45
C ASN A 96 2.33 8.88 3.00
N LEU A 97 1.69 9.60 2.07
CA LEU A 97 1.64 9.27 0.64
C LEU A 97 2.24 10.38 -0.25
N GLU A 98 2.67 11.49 0.34
CA GLU A 98 3.16 12.70 -0.33
C GLU A 98 4.31 12.45 -1.32
N ASN A 99 5.15 11.46 -1.05
CA ASN A 99 6.29 11.12 -1.91
C ASN A 99 5.92 10.15 -3.06
N LEU A 100 4.73 9.55 -3.04
CA LEU A 100 4.28 8.54 -4.01
C LEU A 100 3.67 9.19 -5.25
N THR A 101 4.35 10.19 -5.81
CA THR A 101 3.85 10.99 -6.93
C THR A 101 3.63 10.17 -8.21
N ASN A 102 4.26 9.01 -8.35
CA ASN A 102 4.07 8.07 -9.47
C ASN A 102 2.90 7.09 -9.27
N LEU A 103 2.19 7.16 -8.14
CA LEU A 103 1.14 6.20 -7.81
C LEU A 103 -0.04 6.36 -8.77
N LYS A 104 -0.40 5.28 -9.45
CA LYS A 104 -1.52 5.20 -10.40
C LYS A 104 -2.74 4.52 -9.79
N VAL A 105 -2.52 3.50 -8.96
CA VAL A 105 -3.60 2.73 -8.34
C VAL A 105 -3.40 2.62 -6.83
N LEU A 106 -4.42 3.05 -6.09
CA LEU A 106 -4.48 2.96 -4.64
C LEU A 106 -5.71 2.15 -4.21
N GLY A 107 -5.49 0.92 -3.77
CA GLY A 107 -6.52 0.03 -3.24
C GLY A 107 -6.55 0.06 -1.71
N LEU A 108 -7.59 0.67 -1.14
CA LEU A 108 -7.80 0.80 0.31
C LEU A 108 -9.14 0.25 0.78
N GLY A 109 -9.82 -0.54 -0.06
CA GLY A 109 -11.10 -1.11 0.32
C GLY A 109 -11.01 -2.08 1.51
N PHE A 110 -12.12 -2.24 2.22
CA PHE A 110 -12.22 -3.04 3.45
C PHE A 110 -11.20 -2.62 4.52
N ASN A 111 -11.18 -1.32 4.84
CA ASN A 111 -10.42 -0.74 5.95
C ASN A 111 -11.37 -0.04 6.95
N GLN A 112 -10.85 0.82 7.81
CA GLN A 112 -11.61 1.54 8.85
C GLN A 112 -11.45 3.07 8.71
N ILE A 113 -11.32 3.57 7.48
CA ILE A 113 -11.07 4.99 7.21
C ILE A 113 -12.35 5.79 7.48
N VAL A 114 -12.26 6.85 8.30
CA VAL A 114 -13.44 7.62 8.78
C VAL A 114 -13.52 9.04 8.20
N ASN A 115 -12.39 9.70 7.92
CA ASN A 115 -12.33 11.14 7.64
C ASN A 115 -11.59 11.49 6.33
N THR A 116 -11.83 12.74 5.92
CA THR A 116 -11.52 13.43 4.65
C THR A 116 -10.19 13.10 3.97
N LEU A 117 -10.26 13.07 2.64
CA LEU A 117 -9.17 12.91 1.70
C LEU A 117 -8.45 14.25 1.44
N GLU A 118 -7.12 14.25 1.50
CA GLU A 118 -6.29 15.22 0.78
C GLU A 118 -5.25 14.38 0.02
N LEU A 119 -5.49 14.14 -1.27
CA LEU A 119 -4.58 13.37 -2.15
C LEU A 119 -3.93 14.29 -3.19
N ASP A 120 -3.78 15.57 -2.87
CA ASP A 120 -3.32 16.60 -3.80
C ASP A 120 -1.94 16.29 -4.40
N ASP A 121 -1.10 15.55 -3.66
CA ASP A 121 0.24 15.14 -4.09
C ASP A 121 0.23 13.93 -5.03
N LEU A 122 -0.86 13.14 -5.06
CA LEU A 122 -0.99 11.95 -5.92
C LEU A 122 -1.46 12.35 -7.33
N THR A 123 -0.69 13.20 -8.00
CA THR A 123 -1.06 13.83 -9.27
C THR A 123 -1.26 12.85 -10.43
N ASN A 124 -0.68 11.65 -10.33
CA ASN A 124 -0.80 10.60 -11.35
C ASN A 124 -1.81 9.50 -10.97
N LEU A 125 -2.63 9.69 -9.92
CA LEU A 125 -3.59 8.69 -9.48
C LEU A 125 -4.73 8.55 -10.50
N GLU A 126 -4.86 7.36 -11.06
CA GLU A 126 -5.86 7.00 -12.06
C GLU A 126 -7.04 6.26 -11.42
N GLU A 127 -6.77 5.42 -10.41
CA GLU A 127 -7.75 4.58 -9.74
C GLU A 127 -7.58 4.64 -8.21
N LEU A 128 -8.69 4.90 -7.52
CA LEU A 128 -8.77 4.93 -6.06
C LEU A 128 -9.95 4.10 -5.61
N ASN A 129 -9.69 3.04 -4.86
CA ASN A 129 -10.75 2.25 -4.28
C ASN A 129 -10.80 2.43 -2.76
N LEU A 130 -11.96 2.85 -2.26
CA LEU A 130 -12.24 3.08 -0.83
C LEU A 130 -13.46 2.31 -0.34
N GLU A 131 -13.93 1.29 -1.06
CA GLU A 131 -15.14 0.57 -0.70
C GLU A 131 -15.04 -0.07 0.69
N TYR A 132 -16.19 -0.29 1.34
CA TYR A 132 -16.24 -0.88 2.69
C TYR A 132 -15.30 -0.21 3.71
N ASN A 133 -15.21 1.11 3.66
CA ASN A 133 -14.68 1.96 4.73
C ASN A 133 -15.83 2.63 5.50
N MET A 134 -15.49 3.54 6.41
CA MET A 134 -16.45 4.35 7.20
C MET A 134 -16.47 5.80 6.73
N ILE A 135 -16.18 6.04 5.45
CA ILE A 135 -16.08 7.37 4.86
C ILE A 135 -17.49 7.95 4.72
N THR A 136 -17.69 9.12 5.30
CA THR A 136 -18.96 9.84 5.24
C THR A 136 -18.93 11.02 4.26
N GLU A 137 -17.73 11.44 3.83
CA GLU A 137 -17.52 12.55 2.91
C GLU A 137 -16.19 12.36 2.17
N VAL A 138 -16.18 12.55 0.84
CA VAL A 138 -14.96 12.56 0.02
C VAL A 138 -14.79 13.96 -0.54
N LYS A 139 -13.69 14.64 -0.20
CA LYS A 139 -13.33 15.92 -0.80
C LYS A 139 -12.12 15.73 -1.70
N ASN A 140 -12.19 16.30 -2.88
CA ASN A 140 -11.01 16.57 -3.71
C ASN A 140 -10.73 18.08 -3.65
N ARG A 141 -9.55 18.52 -4.13
CA ARG A 141 -9.10 19.92 -4.21
C ARG A 141 -10.13 20.90 -4.79
N ASN A 142 -11.03 20.43 -5.66
CA ASN A 142 -12.07 21.25 -6.28
C ASN A 142 -13.42 21.24 -5.55
N ASN A 143 -13.55 20.56 -4.40
CA ASN A 143 -14.85 20.21 -3.79
C ASN A 143 -15.80 19.51 -4.76
N GLU A 144 -15.26 18.83 -5.78
CA GLU A 144 -16.06 18.02 -6.69
C GLU A 144 -16.26 16.65 -6.06
N ASP A 145 -17.53 16.29 -5.92
CA ASP A 145 -17.99 14.95 -5.55
C ASP A 145 -17.44 13.92 -6.55
N ILE A 146 -16.34 13.25 -6.19
CA ILE A 146 -15.70 12.22 -7.04
C ILE A 146 -16.38 10.84 -6.94
N TYR A 147 -17.68 10.79 -6.63
CA TYR A 147 -18.42 9.53 -6.44
C TYR A 147 -18.28 8.53 -7.61
N GLU A 148 -18.04 8.99 -8.84
CA GLU A 148 -17.90 8.12 -10.03
C GLU A 148 -16.57 7.35 -10.10
N ARG A 149 -15.56 7.71 -9.28
CA ARG A 149 -14.23 7.09 -9.27
C ARG A 149 -13.89 6.35 -7.96
N VAL A 150 -14.84 6.26 -7.04
CA VAL A 150 -14.60 5.87 -5.63
C VAL A 150 -15.18 4.48 -5.27
N PHE A 151 -15.86 3.81 -6.19
CA PHE A 151 -16.44 2.46 -5.97
C PHE A 151 -16.12 1.49 -7.10
#